data_AF-A0A848WVI7-F1
#
_entry.id   AF-A0A848WVI7-F1
#
_cell.length_a   1.000
_cell.length_b   1.000
_cell.length_c   1.000
_cell.angle_alpha   90.00
_cell.angle_beta   90.00
_cell.angle_gamma   90.00
#
_symmetry.space_group_name_H-M   'P 1'
#
loop_
_entity.id
_entity.type
_entity.pdbx_description
1 polymer ?
#
loop_
_entity_poly.entity_id
_entity_poly.type
_entity_poly.pdbx_seq_one_letter_code
_entity_poly.pdbx_strand_id
1 'polypeptide(L)'
;GDTSPYEMGQDPDRYDFDSVFGAAQLATSLKAEDLPEIVKLLDSKDSAVRYWGTIGLLCHEEAGVKAGEDKLVAAMDDESASVAIFASETLGRFGPEQHREKARDTILSYANQAEGDVFEAILANNALDYLPVELAKPKLAEIKQLPKKPGKSQPRAEGYVGNLLGKIVKDLEGGQ
;
A
#
# COMPACT_ATOMS: atom_id res chain seq x y z
N GLY A 1 -4.31 5.16 23.23
CA GLY A 1 -3.14 4.27 23.13
C GLY A 1 -1.96 5.14 23.44
N ASP A 2 -1.37 4.96 24.61
CA ASP A 2 -0.55 5.98 25.28
C ASP A 2 0.95 5.69 25.21
N THR A 3 1.38 4.88 24.24
CA THR A 3 2.80 4.58 24.00
C THR A 3 3.24 5.32 22.74
N SER A 4 4.30 6.10 22.84
CA SER A 4 4.92 6.74 21.68
C SER A 4 5.53 5.67 20.75
N PRO A 5 5.66 5.94 19.44
CA PRO A 5 6.39 5.04 18.53
C PRO A 5 7.81 4.71 19.00
N TYR A 6 8.47 5.67 19.69
CA TYR A 6 9.78 5.46 20.27
C TYR A 6 9.78 4.38 21.35
N GLU A 7 8.83 4.45 22.29
CA GLU A 7 8.71 3.44 23.36
C GLU A 7 8.27 2.08 22.82
N MET A 8 7.38 2.05 21.81
CA MET A 8 7.01 0.80 21.15
C MET A 8 8.21 0.13 20.48
N GLY A 9 9.05 0.88 19.77
CA GLY A 9 10.23 0.34 19.09
C GLY A 9 11.34 -0.15 20.03
N GLN A 10 11.25 0.17 21.33
CA GLN A 10 12.18 -0.31 22.36
C GLN A 10 11.62 -1.53 23.13
N ASP A 11 10.40 -1.97 22.83
CA ASP A 11 9.73 -3.06 23.51
C ASP A 11 9.72 -4.32 22.63
N PRO A 12 10.56 -5.34 22.90
CA PRO A 12 10.67 -6.53 22.08
C PRO A 12 9.44 -7.43 22.12
N ASP A 13 8.58 -7.31 23.15
CA ASP A 13 7.31 -8.06 23.21
C ASP A 13 6.25 -7.45 22.28
N ARG A 14 6.46 -6.19 21.85
CA ARG A 14 5.54 -5.43 21.01
C ARG A 14 6.09 -5.18 19.61
N TYR A 15 7.40 -5.19 19.44
CA TYR A 15 8.08 -4.96 18.18
C TYR A 15 9.32 -5.84 18.06
N ASP A 16 9.22 -6.90 17.26
CA ASP A 16 10.35 -7.77 16.93
C ASP A 16 11.26 -7.07 15.90
N PHE A 17 12.16 -6.23 16.42
CA PHE A 17 13.07 -5.45 15.59
C PHE A 17 13.89 -6.31 14.63
N ASP A 18 14.42 -7.45 15.09
CA ASP A 18 15.33 -8.28 14.30
C ASP A 18 14.59 -8.89 13.10
N SER A 19 13.39 -9.41 13.31
CA SER A 19 12.55 -9.94 12.22
C SER A 19 12.17 -8.85 11.22
N VAL A 20 11.73 -7.68 11.69
CA VAL A 20 11.31 -6.59 10.81
C VAL A 20 12.50 -5.99 10.06
N PHE A 21 13.65 -5.82 10.72
CA PHE A 21 14.86 -5.31 10.09
C PHE A 21 15.41 -6.29 9.05
N GLY A 22 15.44 -7.58 9.36
CA GLY A 22 15.83 -8.62 8.40
C GLY A 22 14.92 -8.65 7.17
N ALA A 23 13.61 -8.55 7.38
CA ALA A 23 12.64 -8.44 6.29
C ALA A 23 12.88 -7.21 5.41
N ALA A 24 13.17 -6.05 6.02
CA ALA A 24 13.49 -4.82 5.31
C ALA A 24 14.77 -4.93 4.47
N GLN A 25 15.82 -5.53 5.03
CA GLN A 25 17.08 -5.76 4.30
C GLN A 25 16.87 -6.66 3.09
N LEU A 26 16.07 -7.72 3.25
CA LEU A 26 15.74 -8.64 2.18
C LEU A 26 14.90 -7.95 1.09
N ALA A 27 13.84 -7.25 1.48
CA ALA A 27 12.95 -6.55 0.57
C ALA A 27 13.64 -5.48 -0.28
N THR A 28 14.69 -4.86 0.26
CA THR A 28 15.42 -3.75 -0.39
C THR A 28 16.74 -4.18 -1.03
N SER A 29 17.07 -5.48 -1.04
CA SER A 29 18.32 -5.99 -1.61
C SER A 29 18.38 -5.85 -3.14
N LEU A 30 17.21 -5.84 -3.79
CA LEU A 30 17.01 -5.86 -5.25
C LEU A 30 17.66 -7.06 -5.96
N LYS A 31 18.01 -8.11 -5.22
CA LYS A 31 18.59 -9.32 -5.79
C LYS A 31 17.49 -10.29 -6.20
N ALA A 32 17.47 -10.68 -7.47
CA ALA A 32 16.47 -11.63 -7.98
C ALA A 32 16.50 -12.99 -7.24
N GLU A 33 17.66 -13.39 -6.73
CA GLU A 33 17.85 -14.62 -5.93
C GLU A 33 17.13 -14.58 -4.58
N ASP A 34 16.79 -13.40 -4.06
CA ASP A 34 16.10 -13.23 -2.78
C ASP A 34 14.57 -13.36 -2.91
N LEU A 35 14.03 -13.32 -4.14
CA LEU A 35 12.58 -13.37 -4.40
C LEU A 35 11.85 -14.53 -3.69
N PRO A 36 12.37 -15.78 -3.68
CA PRO A 36 11.71 -16.87 -2.95
C PRO A 36 11.58 -16.61 -1.45
N GLU A 37 12.56 -15.96 -0.82
CA GLU A 37 12.51 -15.60 0.60
C GLU A 37 11.62 -14.37 0.83
N ILE A 38 11.63 -13.39 -0.08
CA ILE A 38 10.71 -12.23 -0.04
C ILE A 38 9.25 -12.70 -0.06
N VAL A 39 8.91 -13.67 -0.93
CA VAL A 39 7.56 -14.25 -0.99
C VAL A 39 7.15 -14.91 0.33
N LYS A 40 8.07 -15.57 1.03
CA LYS A 40 7.80 -16.19 2.34
C LYS A 40 7.50 -15.18 3.44
N LEU A 41 7.98 -13.94 3.33
CA LEU A 41 7.67 -12.90 4.32
C LEU A 41 6.16 -12.66 4.46
N LEU A 42 5.40 -12.88 3.39
CA LEU A 42 3.93 -12.74 3.38
C LEU A 42 3.21 -13.80 4.23
N ASP A 43 3.90 -14.87 4.66
CA ASP A 43 3.36 -15.88 5.57
C ASP A 43 3.58 -15.55 7.06
N SER A 44 4.24 -14.44 7.35
CA SER A 44 4.52 -14.03 8.73
C SER A 44 3.23 -13.69 9.49
N LYS A 45 3.18 -14.04 10.78
CA LYS A 45 2.12 -13.58 11.69
C LYS A 45 2.23 -12.07 11.98
N ASP A 46 3.44 -11.53 11.86
CA ASP A 46 3.70 -10.10 12.05
C ASP A 46 3.43 -9.32 10.76
N SER A 47 2.48 -8.38 10.83
CA SER A 47 2.12 -7.51 9.71
C SER A 47 3.27 -6.64 9.23
N ALA A 48 4.20 -6.24 10.09
CA ALA A 48 5.37 -5.44 9.69
C ALA A 48 6.34 -6.24 8.80
N VAL A 49 6.45 -7.55 9.04
CA VAL A 49 7.21 -8.47 8.17
C VAL A 49 6.48 -8.68 6.85
N ARG A 50 5.16 -8.91 6.88
CA ARG A 50 4.35 -9.05 5.64
C ARG A 50 4.40 -7.78 4.78
N TYR A 51 4.36 -6.61 5.42
CA TYR A 51 4.54 -5.32 4.77
C TYR A 51 5.82 -5.30 3.95
N TRP A 52 6.97 -5.65 4.55
CA TRP A 52 8.22 -5.73 3.80
C TRP A 52 8.21 -6.77 2.70
N GLY A 53 7.48 -7.89 2.87
CA GLY A 53 7.19 -8.82 1.78
C GLY A 53 6.52 -8.14 0.58
N THR A 54 5.45 -7.37 0.80
CA THR A 54 4.78 -6.62 -0.29
C THR A 54 5.69 -5.57 -0.92
N ILE A 55 6.46 -4.84 -0.12
CA ILE A 55 7.43 -3.85 -0.62
C ILE A 55 8.50 -4.51 -1.49
N GLY A 56 9.04 -5.65 -1.08
CA GLY A 56 10.03 -6.37 -1.86
C GLY A 56 9.48 -6.80 -3.21
N LEU A 57 8.27 -7.38 -3.24
CA LEU A 57 7.64 -7.75 -4.51
C LEU A 57 7.32 -6.53 -5.38
N LEU A 58 6.90 -5.41 -4.78
CA LEU A 58 6.69 -4.15 -5.50
C LEU A 58 7.99 -3.64 -6.13
N CYS A 59 9.10 -3.63 -5.39
CA CYS A 59 10.42 -3.21 -5.87
C CYS A 59 10.94 -4.07 -7.03
N HIS A 60 10.49 -5.33 -7.12
CA HIS A 60 10.82 -6.24 -8.20
C HIS A 60 9.81 -6.22 -9.36
N GLU A 61 8.78 -5.37 -9.30
CA GLU A 61 7.81 -5.13 -10.38
C GLU A 61 7.20 -6.43 -10.95
N GLU A 62 7.24 -6.64 -12.27
CA GLU A 62 6.73 -7.85 -12.94
C GLU A 62 7.40 -9.13 -12.44
N ALA A 63 8.69 -9.08 -12.07
CA ALA A 63 9.39 -10.24 -11.53
C ALA A 63 8.89 -10.59 -10.12
N GLY A 64 8.53 -9.59 -9.32
CA GLY A 64 7.89 -9.76 -8.02
C GLY A 64 6.50 -10.38 -8.15
N VAL A 65 5.67 -9.88 -9.06
CA VAL A 65 4.36 -10.50 -9.35
C VAL A 65 4.54 -11.94 -9.79
N LYS A 66 5.43 -12.21 -10.75
CA LYS A 66 5.66 -13.57 -11.24
C LYS A 66 6.11 -14.54 -10.15
N ALA A 67 6.89 -14.06 -9.18
CA ALA A 67 7.38 -14.89 -8.08
C ALA A 67 6.28 -15.16 -7.02
N GLY A 68 5.36 -14.23 -6.81
CA GLY A 68 4.48 -14.22 -5.63
C GLY A 68 3.00 -13.95 -5.91
N GLU A 69 2.50 -14.12 -7.14
CA GLU A 69 1.14 -13.75 -7.54
C GLU A 69 0.07 -14.24 -6.54
N ASP A 70 0.03 -15.55 -6.24
CA ASP A 70 -0.97 -16.12 -5.32
C ASP A 70 -0.91 -15.48 -3.92
N LYS A 71 0.30 -15.18 -3.44
CA LYS A 71 0.50 -14.53 -2.14
C LYS A 71 0.06 -13.07 -2.16
N LEU A 72 0.34 -12.35 -3.24
CA LEU A 72 -0.15 -10.98 -3.44
C LEU A 72 -1.67 -10.94 -3.52
N VAL A 73 -2.29 -11.91 -4.21
CA VAL A 73 -3.75 -11.98 -4.36
C VAL A 73 -4.43 -12.19 -3.01
N ALA A 74 -3.86 -13.07 -2.17
CA ALA A 74 -4.32 -13.26 -0.80
C ALA A 74 -4.07 -12.01 0.07
N ALA A 75 -2.91 -11.37 -0.09
CA ALA A 75 -2.52 -10.20 0.68
C ALA A 75 -3.38 -8.96 0.37
N MET A 76 -4.11 -8.90 -0.75
CA MET A 76 -5.10 -7.84 -0.98
C MET A 76 -6.25 -7.85 0.05
N ASP A 77 -6.44 -8.96 0.77
CA ASP A 77 -7.44 -9.09 1.85
C ASP A 77 -6.79 -9.11 3.25
N ASP A 78 -5.53 -8.66 3.38
CA ASP A 78 -4.81 -8.65 4.65
C ASP A 78 -5.48 -7.73 5.69
N GLU A 79 -5.45 -8.14 6.96
CA GLU A 79 -5.99 -7.35 8.07
C GLU A 79 -5.24 -6.01 8.26
N SER A 80 -3.97 -5.94 7.84
CA SER A 80 -3.20 -4.69 7.80
C SER A 80 -3.48 -3.94 6.51
N ALA A 81 -4.05 -2.74 6.63
CA ALA A 81 -4.29 -1.85 5.50
C ALA A 81 -3.04 -1.63 4.65
N SER A 82 -1.87 -1.46 5.27
CA SER A 82 -0.62 -1.24 4.55
C SER A 82 -0.24 -2.43 3.65
N VAL A 83 -0.42 -3.66 4.14
CA VAL A 83 -0.16 -4.88 3.37
C VAL A 83 -1.15 -5.01 2.23
N ALA A 84 -2.45 -4.80 2.50
CA ALA A 84 -3.50 -4.85 1.49
C ALA A 84 -3.31 -3.81 0.37
N ILE A 85 -2.95 -2.58 0.73
CA ILE A 85 -2.73 -1.49 -0.23
C ILE A 85 -1.50 -1.79 -1.10
N PHE A 86 -0.36 -2.19 -0.53
CA PHE A 86 0.85 -2.44 -1.32
C PHE A 86 0.74 -3.71 -2.18
N ALA A 87 0.06 -4.77 -1.70
CA ALA A 87 -0.25 -5.93 -2.53
C ALA A 87 -1.12 -5.54 -3.74
N SER A 88 -2.14 -4.71 -3.49
CA SER A 88 -3.04 -4.19 -4.51
C SER A 88 -2.32 -3.25 -5.48
N GLU A 89 -1.43 -2.38 -5.00
CA GLU A 89 -0.60 -1.53 -5.87
C GLU A 89 0.28 -2.40 -6.78
N THR A 90 0.94 -3.41 -6.22
CA THR A 90 1.82 -4.31 -6.98
C THR A 90 1.06 -5.02 -8.11
N LEU A 91 -0.08 -5.64 -7.80
CA LEU A 91 -0.91 -6.32 -8.80
C LEU A 91 -1.60 -5.34 -9.75
N GLY A 92 -1.99 -4.16 -9.28
CA GLY A 92 -2.60 -3.12 -10.08
C GLY A 92 -1.64 -2.55 -11.12
N ARG A 93 -0.35 -2.42 -10.79
CA ARG A 93 0.68 -1.86 -11.68
C ARG A 93 1.28 -2.91 -12.62
N PHE A 94 1.61 -4.09 -12.10
CA PHE A 94 2.44 -5.08 -12.79
C PHE A 94 1.75 -6.43 -12.98
N GLY A 95 0.54 -6.59 -12.45
CA GLY A 95 -0.17 -7.87 -12.46
C GLY A 95 -1.05 -8.11 -13.69
N PRO A 96 -1.49 -9.38 -13.86
CA PRO A 96 -2.48 -9.75 -14.86
C PRO A 96 -3.78 -8.94 -14.75
N GLU A 97 -4.44 -8.73 -15.89
CA GLU A 97 -5.64 -7.89 -15.99
C GLU A 97 -6.77 -8.32 -15.04
N GLN A 98 -6.91 -9.63 -14.80
CA GLN A 98 -7.94 -10.21 -13.94
C GLN A 98 -7.92 -9.68 -12.49
N HIS A 99 -6.76 -9.21 -12.00
CA HIS A 99 -6.64 -8.71 -10.62
C HIS A 99 -6.86 -7.19 -10.49
N ARG A 100 -6.89 -6.46 -11.61
CA ARG A 100 -6.89 -4.99 -11.61
C ARG A 100 -8.15 -4.39 -11.01
N GLU A 101 -9.31 -5.02 -11.19
CA GLU A 101 -10.55 -4.55 -10.57
C GLU A 101 -10.47 -4.63 -9.05
N LYS A 102 -10.17 -5.82 -8.52
CA LYS A 102 -10.00 -6.02 -7.08
C LYS A 102 -8.93 -5.10 -6.49
N ALA A 103 -7.77 -4.97 -7.14
CA ALA A 103 -6.71 -4.08 -6.69
C ALA A 103 -7.19 -2.63 -6.52
N ARG A 104 -7.95 -2.09 -7.49
CA ARG A 104 -8.48 -0.72 -7.40
C ARG A 104 -9.52 -0.58 -6.31
N ASP A 105 -10.40 -1.58 -6.17
CA ASP A 105 -11.43 -1.59 -5.13
C ASP A 105 -10.82 -1.63 -3.73
N THR A 106 -9.82 -2.48 -3.51
CA THR A 106 -9.07 -2.54 -2.25
C THR A 106 -8.37 -1.21 -1.95
N ILE A 107 -7.66 -0.62 -2.92
CA ILE A 107 -7.01 0.68 -2.68
C ILE A 107 -8.06 1.74 -2.35
N LEU A 108 -9.18 1.81 -3.10
CA LEU A 108 -10.24 2.78 -2.84
C LEU A 108 -10.90 2.62 -1.47
N SER A 109 -11.05 1.39 -0.95
CA SER A 109 -11.67 1.17 0.35
C SER A 109 -10.91 1.83 1.50
N TYR A 110 -9.61 2.06 1.32
CA TYR A 110 -8.77 2.78 2.31
C TYR A 110 -8.60 4.27 1.99
N ALA A 111 -9.02 4.76 0.82
CA ALA A 111 -8.72 6.12 0.36
C ALA A 111 -9.54 7.24 1.03
N ASN A 112 -10.59 6.90 1.81
CA ASN A 112 -11.48 7.87 2.44
C ASN A 112 -10.93 8.39 3.78
N GLN A 113 -10.28 9.55 3.76
CA GLN A 113 -9.75 10.22 4.96
C GLN A 113 -10.82 10.79 5.92
N ALA A 114 -12.09 10.88 5.52
CA ALA A 114 -13.14 11.41 6.41
C ALA A 114 -13.66 10.36 7.40
N GLU A 115 -13.69 9.09 6.98
CA GLU A 115 -14.29 8.00 7.73
C GLU A 115 -13.26 6.97 8.21
N GLY A 116 -12.10 6.87 7.56
CA GLY A 116 -11.01 5.93 7.90
C GLY A 116 -9.85 6.57 8.68
N ASP A 117 -8.76 5.81 8.80
CA ASP A 117 -7.49 6.33 9.31
C ASP A 117 -6.84 7.26 8.27
N VAL A 118 -6.38 8.43 8.70
CA VAL A 118 -5.84 9.45 7.79
C VAL A 118 -4.53 9.00 7.13
N PHE A 119 -3.72 8.18 7.80
CA PHE A 119 -2.45 7.70 7.25
C PHE A 119 -2.65 6.54 6.28
N GLU A 120 -3.63 5.68 6.54
CA GLU A 120 -4.08 4.67 5.57
C GLU A 120 -4.64 5.34 4.31
N ALA A 121 -5.43 6.41 4.47
CA ALA A 121 -5.91 7.19 3.34
C ALA A 121 -4.79 7.87 2.56
N ILE A 122 -3.78 8.42 3.24
CA ILE A 122 -2.57 8.94 2.56
C ILE A 122 -1.93 7.85 1.71
N LEU A 123 -1.72 6.67 2.30
CA LEU A 123 -1.07 5.55 1.62
C LEU A 123 -1.88 5.10 0.40
N ALA A 124 -3.18 4.91 0.55
CA ALA A 124 -4.08 4.49 -0.52
C ALA A 124 -4.15 5.51 -1.66
N ASN A 125 -4.22 6.81 -1.34
CA ASN A 125 -4.23 7.84 -2.39
C ASN A 125 -2.89 7.93 -3.12
N ASN A 126 -1.76 7.65 -2.46
CA ASN A 126 -0.47 7.50 -3.15
C ASN A 126 -0.48 6.30 -4.09
N ALA A 127 -0.98 5.15 -3.65
CA ALA A 127 -1.11 3.97 -4.50
C ALA A 127 -1.98 4.25 -5.74
N LEU A 128 -3.08 5.00 -5.60
CA LEU A 128 -3.89 5.45 -6.74
C LEU A 128 -3.10 6.33 -7.73
N ASP A 129 -2.24 7.22 -7.22
CA ASP A 129 -1.40 8.09 -8.06
C ASP A 129 -0.31 7.31 -8.81
N TYR A 130 0.19 6.21 -8.22
CA TYR A 130 1.18 5.34 -8.85
C TYR A 130 0.60 4.36 -9.87
N LEU A 131 -0.72 4.12 -9.86
CA LEU A 131 -1.36 3.34 -10.92
C LEU A 131 -1.23 4.09 -12.25
N PRO A 132 -0.87 3.39 -13.35
CA PRO A 132 -0.96 3.99 -14.68
C PRO A 132 -2.35 4.58 -14.94
N VAL A 133 -2.42 5.73 -15.62
CA VAL A 133 -3.68 6.47 -15.86
C VAL A 133 -4.78 5.55 -16.39
N GLU A 134 -4.50 4.72 -17.40
CA GLU A 134 -5.50 3.82 -17.99
C GLU A 134 -6.03 2.78 -16.99
N LEU A 135 -5.25 2.45 -15.96
CA LEU A 135 -5.65 1.49 -14.94
C LEU A 135 -6.46 2.17 -13.83
N ALA A 136 -6.13 3.40 -13.42
CA ALA A 136 -6.90 4.14 -12.42
C ALA A 136 -8.18 4.80 -12.97
N LYS A 137 -8.21 5.17 -14.26
CA LYS A 137 -9.32 5.89 -14.91
C LYS A 137 -10.72 5.28 -14.74
N PRO A 138 -10.91 3.95 -14.74
CA PRO A 138 -12.22 3.33 -14.46
C PRO A 138 -12.84 3.73 -13.12
N LYS A 139 -12.03 4.24 -12.18
CA LYS A 139 -12.46 4.70 -10.85
C LYS A 139 -12.54 6.22 -10.69
N LEU A 140 -12.42 6.98 -11.79
CA LEU A 140 -12.39 8.44 -11.74
C LEU A 140 -13.65 9.04 -11.05
N ALA A 141 -14.83 8.45 -11.26
CA ALA A 141 -16.06 8.94 -10.66
C ALA A 141 -16.05 8.79 -9.13
N GLU A 142 -15.55 7.67 -8.62
CA GLU A 142 -15.38 7.39 -7.20
C GLU A 142 -14.28 8.28 -6.60
N ILE A 143 -13.13 8.41 -7.28
CA ILE A 143 -12.01 9.27 -6.83
C ILE A 143 -12.45 10.72 -6.65
N LYS A 144 -13.28 11.25 -7.57
CA LYS A 144 -13.83 12.61 -7.47
C LYS A 144 -14.74 12.83 -6.26
N GLN A 145 -15.31 11.77 -5.71
CA GLN A 145 -16.18 11.83 -4.53
C GLN A 145 -15.40 11.74 -3.22
N LEU A 146 -14.11 11.38 -3.25
CA LEU A 146 -13.28 11.31 -2.05
C LEU A 146 -13.18 12.69 -1.38
N PRO A 147 -13.30 12.73 -0.04
CA PRO A 147 -13.23 13.99 0.69
C PRO A 147 -11.83 14.57 0.62
N LYS A 148 -11.72 15.89 0.43
CA LYS A 148 -10.43 16.61 0.40
C LYS A 148 -9.88 16.96 1.78
N LYS A 149 -10.67 16.74 2.83
CA LYS A 149 -10.30 17.03 4.23
C LYS A 149 -10.62 15.82 5.11
N PRO A 150 -9.84 15.58 6.18
CA PRO A 150 -10.14 14.53 7.13
C PRO A 150 -11.37 14.89 7.99
N GLY A 151 -12.02 13.87 8.55
CA GLY A 151 -13.23 14.05 9.37
C GLY A 151 -12.93 14.66 10.74
N LYS A 152 -11.69 14.51 11.21
CA LYS A 152 -11.14 15.16 12.41
C LYS A 152 -9.90 15.95 12.02
N SER A 153 -9.65 17.08 12.70
CA SER A 153 -8.44 17.87 12.45
C SER A 153 -7.18 17.03 12.69
N GLN A 154 -6.29 17.05 11.71
CA GLN A 154 -5.03 16.32 11.71
C GLN A 154 -3.95 17.26 11.16
N PRO A 155 -3.45 18.22 11.97
CA PRO A 155 -2.62 19.31 11.47
C PRO A 155 -1.37 18.87 10.69
N ARG A 156 -0.87 17.65 10.95
CA ARG A 156 0.29 17.07 10.26
C ARG A 156 -0.03 16.42 8.90
N ALA A 157 -1.29 16.10 8.65
CA ALA A 157 -1.78 15.43 7.43
C ALA A 157 -2.72 16.31 6.60
N GLU A 158 -3.21 17.42 7.18
CA GLU A 158 -4.14 18.34 6.54
C GLU A 158 -3.58 18.88 5.21
N GLY A 159 -4.43 18.87 4.17
CA GLY A 159 -4.10 19.36 2.84
C GLY A 159 -3.37 18.36 1.95
N TYR A 160 -2.66 17.37 2.49
CA TYR A 160 -1.90 16.40 1.67
C TYR A 160 -2.80 15.65 0.70
N VAL A 161 -3.77 14.89 1.23
CA VAL A 161 -4.69 14.09 0.40
C VAL A 161 -5.54 14.99 -0.49
N GLY A 162 -5.97 16.15 -0.01
CA GLY A 162 -6.74 17.10 -0.82
C GLY A 162 -5.98 17.61 -2.06
N ASN A 163 -4.68 17.90 -1.92
CA ASN A 163 -3.81 18.29 -3.03
C ASN A 163 -3.55 17.12 -3.97
N LEU A 164 -3.26 15.94 -3.41
CA LEU A 164 -3.00 14.71 -4.17
C LEU A 164 -4.22 14.31 -5.02
N LEU A 165 -5.43 14.33 -4.44
CA LEU A 165 -6.68 14.12 -5.18
C LEU A 165 -6.85 15.13 -6.33
N GLY A 166 -6.47 16.40 -6.11
CA GLY A 166 -6.47 17.41 -7.16
C GLY A 166 -5.56 17.05 -8.34
N LYS A 167 -4.35 16.56 -8.05
CA LYS A 167 -3.40 16.05 -9.05
C LYS A 167 -3.96 14.82 -9.76
N ILE A 168 -4.36 13.78 -9.03
CA ILE A 168 -4.88 12.52 -9.59
C ILE A 168 -6.05 12.81 -10.54
N VAL A 169 -7.04 13.61 -10.12
CA VAL A 169 -8.19 13.94 -10.98
C VAL A 169 -7.75 14.66 -12.24
N LYS A 170 -6.83 15.64 -12.14
CA LYS A 170 -6.30 16.35 -13.30
C LYS A 170 -5.61 15.40 -14.28
N ASP A 171 -4.75 14.51 -13.78
CA ASP A 171 -4.00 13.56 -14.59
C ASP A 171 -4.95 12.59 -15.33
N LEU A 172 -5.96 12.08 -14.62
CA LEU A 172 -6.97 11.16 -15.18
C LEU A 172 -7.90 11.83 -16.22
N GLU A 173 -8.10 13.13 -16.12
CA GLU A 173 -8.84 13.93 -17.11
C GLU A 173 -7.98 14.35 -18.32
N GLY A 174 -6.69 14.01 -18.33
CA GLY A 174 -5.76 14.33 -19.41
C GLY A 174 -5.12 15.71 -19.29
N GLY A 175 -5.12 16.31 -18.10
CA GLY A 175 -4.44 17.57 -17.84
C GLY A 175 -2.95 17.38 -17.57
N GLN A 176 -2.09 17.88 -18.46
CA GLN A 176 -0.65 18.08 -18.20
C GLN A 176 -0.45 19.18 -17.16
#